data_AF-V7ASL0-F1
#
_entry.id   AF-V7ASL0-F1
#
_cell.length_a   1.000
_cell.length_b   1.000
_cell.length_c   1.000
_cell.angle_alpha   90.00
_cell.angle_beta   90.00
_cell.angle_gamma   90.00
#
_symmetry.space_group_name_H-M   'P 1'
#
loop_
_entity.id
_entity.type
_entity.pdbx_description
1 polymer ?
#
loop_
_entity_poly.entity_id
_entity_poly.type
_entity_poly.pdbx_seq_one_letter_code
_entity_poly.pdbx_strand_id
1 'polypeptide(L)' 'YSQVPCCTQVEFDENGKANGVPSKGETAKCKKVVCDPSYLSDKVHKVGKVSRAICIMSHPIPQTHDSHSAQ' A
#
# COMPACT_ATOMS: atom_id res chain seq x y z
N TYR A 1 -10.80 -6.36 23.45
CA TYR A 1 -10.25 -5.48 22.41
C TYR A 1 -10.69 -6.02 21.06
N SER A 2 -11.93 -5.67 20.70
CA SER A 2 -12.51 -6.03 19.41
C SER A 2 -11.60 -5.48 18.32
N GLN A 3 -11.18 -6.37 17.42
CA GLN A 3 -10.51 -5.95 16.21
C GLN A 3 -11.53 -5.16 15.40
N VAL A 4 -11.47 -3.82 15.50
CA VAL A 4 -12.05 -2.96 14.48
C VAL A 4 -11.39 -3.43 13.19
N PRO A 5 -12.13 -4.03 12.24
CA PRO A 5 -11.53 -4.46 10.99
C PRO A 5 -10.87 -3.22 10.40
N CYS A 6 -9.54 -3.26 10.28
CA CYS A 6 -8.77 -2.13 9.82
C CYS A 6 -9.26 -1.83 8.40
N CYS A 7 -10.04 -0.77 8.30
CA CYS A 7 -10.16 0.17 7.20
C CYS A 7 -9.80 -0.41 5.83
N THR A 8 -10.79 -0.75 5.00
CA THR A 8 -11.03 -0.06 3.71
C THR A 8 -11.86 -0.91 2.76
N GLN A 9 -13.17 -0.75 2.82
CA GLN A 9 -14.07 -1.25 1.78
C GLN A 9 -14.51 -0.04 0.95
N VAL A 10 -13.95 0.16 -0.24
CA VAL A 10 -14.49 1.19 -1.14
C VAL A 10 -15.95 0.86 -1.45
N GLU A 11 -16.85 1.81 -1.23
CA GLU A 11 -18.24 1.66 -1.63
C GLU A 11 -18.35 1.87 -3.14
N PHE A 12 -18.99 0.93 -3.82
CA PHE A 12 -19.31 1.01 -5.24
C PHE A 12 -20.81 1.15 -5.42
N ASP A 13 -21.23 1.92 -6.43
CA ASP A 13 -22.63 2.00 -6.82
C ASP A 13 -23.09 0.78 -7.63
N GLU A 14 -24.36 0.76 -8.03
CA GLU A 14 -24.98 -0.30 -8.83
C GLU A 14 -24.30 -0.51 -10.19
N ASN A 15 -23.59 0.51 -10.69
CA ASN A 15 -22.83 0.46 -11.94
C ASN A 15 -21.37 0.04 -11.71
N GLY A 16 -20.99 -0.30 -10.47
CA GLY A 16 -19.63 -0.68 -10.09
C GLY A 16 -18.65 0.49 -10.01
N LYS A 17 -19.13 1.74 -9.95
CA LYS A 17 -18.29 2.94 -9.83
C LYS A 17 -18.08 3.31 -8.35
N ALA A 18 -16.84 3.64 -7.99
CA ALA A 18 -16.50 4.06 -6.64
C ALA A 18 -17.28 5.33 -6.25
N ASN A 19 -17.91 5.31 -5.08
CA ASN A 19 -18.78 6.38 -4.58
C ASN A 19 -18.42 6.88 -3.17
N GLY A 20 -17.55 6.17 -2.44
CA GLY A 20 -17.12 6.59 -1.11
C GLY A 20 -16.16 5.64 -0.42
N VAL A 21 -15.61 6.11 0.70
CA VAL A 21 -14.71 5.34 1.57
C VAL A 21 -15.26 5.40 3.01
N PRO A 22 -15.75 4.29 3.57
CA PRO A 22 -16.21 4.19 4.95
C PRO A 22 -15.04 4.06 5.92
N SER A 23 -15.12 4.76 7.05
CA SER A 23 -14.18 4.67 8.15
C SER A 23 -14.87 5.05 9.46
N LYS A 24 -14.72 4.22 10.49
CA LYS A 24 -15.22 4.48 11.86
C LYS A 24 -16.71 4.89 11.93
N GLY A 25 -17.55 4.32 11.08
CA GLY A 25 -19.01 4.55 11.09
C GLY A 25 -19.48 5.71 10.21
N GLU A 26 -18.57 6.44 9.57
CA GLU A 26 -18.88 7.50 8.60
C GLU A 26 -18.35 7.14 7.21
N THR A 27 -18.99 7.65 6.16
CA THR A 27 -18.53 7.46 4.77
C THR A 27 -18.16 8.79 4.14
N ALA A 28 -16.88 8.92 3.76
CA ALA A 28 -16.40 10.03 2.95
C ALA A 28 -16.78 9.79 1.46
N LYS A 29 -17.76 10.55 0.96
CA LYS A 29 -18.21 10.43 -0.45
C LYS A 29 -17.25 11.11 -1.41
N CYS A 30 -16.96 10.45 -2.53
CA CYS A 30 -16.03 10.95 -3.54
C CYS A 30 -16.36 10.40 -4.93
N LYS A 31 -15.92 11.12 -5.97
CA LYS A 31 -16.15 10.72 -7.39
C LYS A 31 -15.07 9.77 -7.92
N LYS A 32 -13.91 9.73 -7.28
CA LYS A 32 -12.72 8.95 -7.63
C LYS A 32 -12.00 8.54 -6.35
N VAL A 33 -11.41 7.35 -6.36
CA VAL A 33 -10.55 6.83 -5.29
C VAL A 33 -9.22 6.45 -5.91
N VAL A 34 -8.11 6.84 -5.27
CA VAL A 34 -6.76 6.39 -5.60
C VAL A 34 -6.24 5.64 -4.38
N CYS A 35 -5.81 4.41 -4.58
CA CYS A 35 -5.29 3.54 -3.53
C CYS A 35 -4.25 2.58 -4.10
N ASP A 36 -3.43 2.00 -3.23
CA ASP A 36 -2.51 0.94 -3.64
C ASP A 36 -3.25 -0.42 -3.77
N PRO A 37 -2.62 -1.44 -4.39
CA PRO A 37 -3.23 -2.75 -4.59
C PRO A 37 -3.75 -3.45 -3.33
N SER A 38 -3.23 -3.13 -2.13
CA SER A 38 -3.65 -3.80 -0.90
C SER A 38 -5.07 -3.45 -0.46
N TYR A 39 -5.61 -2.31 -0.93
CA TYR A 39 -6.95 -1.83 -0.58
C TYR A 39 -8.06 -2.46 -1.44
N LEU A 40 -7.72 -3.00 -2.62
CA LEU A 40 -8.65 -3.59 -3.58
C LEU A 40 -8.05 -4.85 -4.22
N SER A 41 -7.82 -5.88 -3.40
CA SER A 41 -7.11 -7.11 -3.82
C SER A 41 -7.86 -7.92 -4.89
N ASP A 42 -9.18 -7.75 -5.00
CA ASP A 42 -10.07 -8.33 -6.01
C ASP A 42 -10.06 -7.58 -7.36
N LYS A 43 -9.54 -6.35 -7.39
CA LYS A 43 -9.45 -5.51 -8.60
C LYS A 43 -8.02 -5.37 -9.14
N VAL A 44 -7.11 -6.24 -8.70
CA VAL A 44 -5.72 -6.30 -9.16
C VAL A 44 -5.35 -7.71 -9.60
N HIS A 45 -4.27 -7.83 -10.37
CA HIS A 45 -3.66 -9.12 -10.70
C HIS A 45 -2.18 -9.09 -10.32
N LYS A 46 -1.65 -10.25 -9.93
CA LYS A 46 -0.25 -10.36 -9.54
C LYS A 46 0.64 -10.35 -10.78
N VAL A 47 1.58 -9.40 -10.83
CA VAL A 47 2.53 -9.26 -11.94
C VAL A 47 3.89 -9.92 -11.68
N GLY A 48 4.21 -10.24 -10.43
CA GLY A 48 5.50 -10.84 -10.07
C GLY A 48 5.76 -10.89 -8.57
N LYS A 49 7.03 -11.10 -8.21
CA LYS A 49 7.55 -11.02 -6.85
C LYS A 49 8.88 -10.29 -6.87
N VAL A 50 9.18 -9.53 -5.81
CA VAL A 50 10.46 -8.85 -5.62
C VAL A 50 11.06 -9.33 -4.31
N SER A 51 12.30 -9.82 -4.35
CA SER A 51 13.08 -10.10 -3.14
C SER A 51 13.82 -8.84 -2.72
N ARG A 52 13.74 -8.48 -1.44
CA ARG A 52 14.46 -7.34 -0.86
C ARG A 52 15.23 -7.81 0.36
N ALA A 53 16.53 -7.55 0.38
CA ALA A 53 17.39 -7.79 1.54
C ALA A 53 17.82 -6.43 2.10
N ILE A 54 17.61 -6.24 3.40
CA ILE A 54 18.04 -5.04 4.13
C ILE A 54 19.19 -5.48 5.03
N CYS A 55 20.37 -4.89 4.82
CA CYS A 55 21.58 -5.21 5.57
C CYS A 55 21.99 -4.01 6.40
N ILE A 56 22.00 -4.15 7.73
CA ILE A 56 22.54 -3.12 8.63
C ILE A 56 24.02 -3.42 8.81
N MET A 57 24.87 -2.45 8.47
CA MET A 57 26.33 -2.59 8.53
C MET A 57 26.90 -1.54 9.49
N SER A 58 27.94 -1.92 10.22
CA SER A 58 28.73 -1.01 11.06
C SER A 58 29.96 -0.42 10.37
N HIS A 59 30.09 -0.66 9.06
CA HIS A 59 31.25 -0.28 8.25
C HIS A 59 30.82 -0.03 6.79
N PRO A 60 31.59 0.77 6.05
CA PRO A 60 31.51 0.93 4.60
C PRO A 60 31.36 -0.36 3.80
N ILE A 61 30.65 -0.28 2.67
CA ILE A 61 30.70 -1.34 1.65
C ILE A 61 32.13 -1.41 1.09
N PRO A 62 32.80 -2.58 1.13
CA PRO A 62 34.16 -2.73 0.62
C PRO A 62 34.31 -2.29 -0.84
N GLN A 63 35.50 -1.77 -1.19
CA GLN A 63 35.86 -1.38 -2.56
C GLN A 63 34.96 -0.29 -3.19
N THR A 64 34.21 0.46 -2.38
CA THR A 64 33.39 1.59 -2.86
C THR A 64 34.06 2.96 -2.66
N HIS A 65 35.31 3.00 -2.18
CA HIS A 65 36.06 4.23 -1.88
C HIS A 65 35.28 5.25 -1.03
N ASP A 66 34.46 4.78 -0.11
CA ASP A 66 33.57 5.61 0.72
C ASP A 66 32.64 6.53 -0.09
N SER A 67 32.22 6.05 -1.27
CA SER A 67 31.32 6.81 -2.14
C SER A 67 29.95 7.02 -1.50
N HIS A 68 29.51 8.28 -1.46
CA HIS A 68 28.20 8.69 -0.96
C HIS A 68 27.01 8.05 -1.67
N SER A 69 27.16 7.58 -2.90
CA SER A 69 26.07 6.90 -3.63
C SER A 69 25.88 5.44 -3.21
N ALA A 70 26.83 4.88 -2.46
CA ALA A 70 26.88 3.47 -2.08
C ALA A 70 26.96 3.25 -0.55
N GLN A 71 26.70 4.29 0.24
CA GLN A 71 26.65 4.25 1.71
C GLN A 71 25.40 4.94 2.24
#